data_AF-A0A969Z4U7-F1
#
_entry.id   AF-A0A969Z4U7-F1
#
_cell.length_a   1.000
_cell.length_b   1.000
_cell.length_c   1.000
_cell.angle_alpha   90.00
_cell.angle_beta   90.00
_cell.angle_gamma   90.00
#
_symmetry.space_group_name_H-M   'P 1'
#
loop_
_entity.id
_entity.type
_entity.pdbx_description
1 polymer ?
#
loop_
_entity_poly.entity_id
_entity_poly.type
_entity_poly.pdbx_seq_one_letter_code
_entity_poly.pdbx_strand_id
1 'polypeptide(L)'
;MKNKEIKLLNLQMIGNIVFIGTLIVSLILLYNKKLSLLKAKTFLNSKEKDLIYVSNQFIVFILALIFLYINYEKYKDYNNSKEKDLESLNLIASLLIFIATIITLYTASKEVEEGDFILQTPFI
;
A
#
# COMPACT_ATOMS: atom_id res chain seq x y z
N MET A 1 25.98 -14.30 -7.91
CA MET A 1 25.02 -14.81 -6.91
C MET A 1 24.95 -13.88 -5.69
N LYS A 2 26.01 -13.78 -4.86
CA LYS A 2 26.01 -12.90 -3.66
C LYS A 2 25.61 -11.43 -3.91
N ASN A 3 26.08 -10.81 -4.99
CA ASN A 3 25.75 -9.40 -5.30
C ASN A 3 24.27 -9.19 -5.68
N LYS A 4 23.58 -10.21 -6.18
CA LYS A 4 22.15 -10.13 -6.52
C LYS A 4 21.31 -10.22 -5.25
N GLU A 5 21.64 -11.17 -4.39
CA GLU A 5 20.99 -11.36 -3.08
C GLU A 5 21.10 -10.10 -2.21
N ILE A 6 22.28 -9.50 -2.10
CA ILE A 6 22.49 -8.24 -1.37
C ILE A 6 21.63 -7.11 -1.97
N LYS A 7 21.51 -7.03 -3.31
CA LYS A 7 20.65 -6.03 -3.96
C LYS A 7 19.17 -6.23 -3.63
N LEU A 8 18.69 -7.46 -3.62
CA LEU A 8 17.30 -7.78 -3.25
C LEU A 8 17.03 -7.42 -1.78
N LEU A 9 17.98 -7.71 -0.88
CA LEU A 9 17.88 -7.32 0.53
C LEU A 9 17.86 -5.80 0.71
N ASN A 10 18.73 -5.07 0.01
CA ASN A 10 18.74 -3.61 0.05
C ASN A 10 17.42 -3.01 -0.47
N LEU A 11 16.87 -3.58 -1.56
CA LEU A 11 15.59 -3.16 -2.10
C LEU A 11 14.44 -3.45 -1.11
N GLN A 12 14.48 -4.59 -0.43
CA GLN A 12 13.52 -4.94 0.63
C GLN A 12 13.62 -3.97 1.82
N MET A 13 14.83 -3.61 2.24
CA MET A 13 15.05 -2.64 3.33
C MET A 13 14.48 -1.27 2.98
N ILE A 14 14.76 -0.76 1.77
CA ILE A 14 14.19 0.51 1.29
C ILE A 14 12.66 0.41 1.26
N GLY A 15 12.12 -0.67 0.70
CA GLY A 15 10.68 -0.91 0.65
C GLY A 15 10.03 -0.88 2.03
N ASN A 16 10.66 -1.51 3.04
CA ASN A 16 10.17 -1.50 4.42
C ASN A 16 10.17 -0.09 5.04
N ILE A 17 11.22 0.71 4.79
CA ILE A 17 11.28 2.10 5.27
C ILE A 17 10.14 2.92 4.64
N VAL A 18 9.92 2.80 3.33
CA VAL A 18 8.80 3.47 2.66
C VAL A 18 7.45 2.98 3.20
N PHE A 19 7.31 1.68 3.44
CA PHE A 19 6.08 1.11 4.02
C PHE A 19 5.76 1.72 5.40
N ILE A 20 6.77 1.87 6.27
CA ILE A 20 6.57 2.58 7.56
C ILE A 20 6.07 4.01 7.33
N GLY A 21 6.62 4.73 6.34
CA GLY A 21 6.11 6.04 5.92
C GLY A 21 4.63 6.01 5.53
N THR A 22 4.22 5.04 4.70
CA THR A 22 2.81 4.89 4.30
C THR A 22 1.88 4.57 5.48
N LEU A 23 2.35 3.81 6.48
CA LEU A 23 1.60 3.54 7.70
C LEU A 23 1.36 4.82 8.51
N ILE A 24 2.37 5.68 8.62
CA ILE A 24 2.24 6.97 9.31
C ILE A 24 1.21 7.86 8.59
N VAL A 25 1.27 7.95 7.25
CA VAL A 25 0.28 8.70 6.46
C VAL A 25 -1.13 8.15 6.66
N SER A 26 -1.29 6.82 6.63
CA SER A 26 -2.59 6.16 6.90
C SER A 26 -3.14 6.52 8.29
N LEU A 27 -2.30 6.56 9.32
CA LEU A 27 -2.71 6.94 10.67
C LEU A 27 -3.15 8.41 10.74
N ILE A 28 -2.44 9.31 10.05
CA ILE A 28 -2.82 10.73 9.96
C ILE A 28 -4.19 10.88 9.28
N LEU A 29 -4.41 10.20 8.15
CA LEU A 29 -5.70 10.22 7.45
C LEU A 29 -6.83 9.67 8.33
N LEU A 30 -6.58 8.57 9.05
CA LEU A 30 -7.54 7.98 9.97
C LEU A 30 -7.91 8.94 11.11
N TYR A 31 -6.91 9.61 11.68
CA TYR A 31 -7.13 10.62 12.72
C TYR A 31 -7.90 11.84 12.19
N ASN A 32 -7.59 12.29 10.97
CA ASN A 32 -8.33 13.37 10.32
C ASN A 32 -9.81 12.99 10.08
N LYS A 33 -10.08 11.75 9.65
CA LYS A 33 -11.45 11.20 9.52
C LYS A 33 -12.18 11.13 10.86
N LYS A 34 -11.48 10.80 11.95
CA LYS A 34 -12.04 10.87 13.31
C LYS A 34 -12.44 12.30 13.69
N LEU A 35 -11.60 13.30 13.42
CA LEU A 35 -11.91 14.70 13.72
C LEU A 35 -13.11 15.22 12.93
N SER A 36 -13.24 14.85 11.64
CA SER A 36 -14.40 15.24 10.84
C SER A 36 -15.70 14.67 11.40
N LEU A 37 -15.69 13.42 11.88
CA LEU A 37 -16.87 12.79 12.52
C LEU A 37 -17.24 13.46 13.85
N LEU A 38 -16.26 13.99 14.57
CA LEU A 38 -16.47 14.76 15.80
C LEU A 38 -16.84 16.23 15.56
N LYS A 39 -17.01 16.65 14.29
CA LYS A 39 -17.21 18.05 13.88
C LYS A 39 -16.13 19.01 14.42
N ALA A 40 -14.94 18.48 14.68
CA ALA A 40 -13.77 19.25 15.11
C ALA A 40 -13.00 19.79 13.89
N LYS A 41 -12.15 20.80 14.11
CA LYS A 41 -11.28 21.33 13.05
C LYS A 41 -10.32 20.24 12.55
N THR A 42 -10.38 19.94 11.27
CA THR A 42 -9.48 18.98 10.60
C THR A 42 -8.14 19.63 10.25
N PHE A 43 -7.10 18.82 10.09
CA PHE A 43 -5.78 19.29 9.63
C PHE A 43 -5.72 19.41 8.11
N LEU A 44 -6.43 18.52 7.41
CA LEU A 44 -6.51 18.49 5.95
C LEU A 44 -7.88 18.99 5.51
N ASN A 45 -7.90 19.74 4.40
CA ASN A 45 -9.16 20.00 3.69
C ASN A 45 -9.58 18.76 2.88
N SER A 46 -10.81 18.75 2.33
CA SER A 46 -11.36 17.57 1.65
C SER A 46 -10.51 17.12 0.45
N LYS A 47 -10.17 18.06 -0.44
CA LYS A 47 -9.40 17.78 -1.66
C LYS A 47 -7.98 17.27 -1.37
N GLU A 48 -7.29 17.85 -0.39
CA GLU A 48 -5.97 17.39 0.04
C GLU A 48 -6.04 15.98 0.63
N LYS A 49 -7.03 15.73 1.50
CA LYS A 49 -7.23 14.43 2.13
C LYS A 49 -7.49 13.34 1.07
N ASP A 50 -8.32 13.61 0.07
CA ASP A 50 -8.65 12.67 -1.00
C ASP A 50 -7.44 12.37 -1.90
N LEU A 51 -6.68 13.40 -2.30
CA LEU A 51 -5.45 13.23 -3.07
C LEU A 51 -4.40 12.42 -2.30
N ILE A 52 -4.18 12.75 -1.01
CA ILE A 52 -3.22 12.06 -0.16
C ILE A 52 -3.64 10.59 0.04
N TYR A 53 -4.94 10.32 0.21
CA TYR A 53 -5.45 8.97 0.38
C TYR A 53 -5.21 8.08 -0.84
N VAL A 54 -5.59 8.54 -2.03
CA VAL A 54 -5.37 7.79 -3.28
C VAL A 54 -3.88 7.62 -3.56
N SER A 55 -3.08 8.68 -3.35
CA SER A 55 -1.62 8.62 -3.53
C SER A 55 -0.97 7.62 -2.58
N ASN A 56 -1.40 7.57 -1.32
CA ASN A 56 -0.88 6.61 -0.34
C ASN A 56 -1.21 5.17 -0.74
N GLN A 57 -2.45 4.90 -1.21
CA GLN A 57 -2.81 3.58 -1.73
C GLN A 57 -2.00 3.20 -2.97
N PHE A 58 -1.74 4.16 -3.86
CA PHE A 58 -0.90 3.93 -5.03
C PHE A 58 0.55 3.57 -4.64
N ILE A 59 1.13 4.24 -3.64
CA ILE A 59 2.46 3.88 -3.12
C ILE A 59 2.46 2.46 -2.55
N VAL A 60 1.42 2.09 -1.77
CA VAL A 60 1.30 0.73 -1.21
C VAL A 60 1.18 -0.33 -2.32
N PHE A 61 0.46 -0.04 -3.42
CA PHE A 61 0.41 -0.90 -4.60
C PHE A 61 1.80 -1.10 -5.25
N ILE A 62 2.58 -0.02 -5.41
CA ILE A 62 3.96 -0.12 -5.91
C ILE A 62 4.85 -0.95 -4.98
N LEU A 63 4.70 -0.79 -3.66
CA LEU A 63 5.43 -1.61 -2.69
C LEU A 63 5.07 -3.10 -2.79
N ALA A 64 3.80 -3.43 -2.98
CA ALA A 64 3.37 -4.80 -3.17
C ALA A 64 3.97 -5.43 -4.44
N LEU A 65 4.05 -4.68 -5.54
CA LEU A 65 4.77 -5.11 -6.75
C LEU A 65 6.25 -5.37 -6.49
N ILE A 66 6.92 -4.47 -5.76
CA ILE A 66 8.35 -4.61 -5.42
C ILE A 66 8.57 -5.87 -4.57
N PHE A 67 7.75 -6.11 -3.55
CA PHE A 67 7.88 -7.30 -2.71
C PHE A 67 7.55 -8.59 -3.46
N LEU A 68 6.56 -8.56 -4.36
CA LEU A 68 6.27 -9.68 -5.24
C LEU A 68 7.46 -10.01 -6.15
N TYR A 69 8.09 -8.99 -6.74
CA TYR A 69 9.31 -9.16 -7.54
C TYR A 69 10.46 -9.76 -6.74
N ILE A 70 10.73 -9.24 -5.53
CA ILE A 70 11.79 -9.75 -4.65
C ILE A 70 11.54 -11.23 -4.31
N ASN A 71 10.32 -11.59 -3.92
CA ASN A 71 9.98 -12.96 -3.53
C ASN A 71 10.03 -13.92 -4.73
N TYR A 72 9.65 -13.45 -5.93
CA TYR A 72 9.80 -14.23 -7.16
C TYR A 72 11.26 -14.53 -7.48
N GLU A 73 12.13 -13.52 -7.41
CA GLU A 73 13.56 -13.72 -7.66
C GLU A 73 14.21 -14.65 -6.63
N LYS A 74 13.81 -14.54 -5.35
CA LYS A 74 14.24 -15.47 -4.30
C LYS A 74 13.78 -16.90 -4.61
N TYR A 75 12.49 -17.11 -4.87
CA TYR A 75 11.94 -18.42 -5.20
C TYR A 75 12.65 -19.10 -6.38
N LYS A 76 13.04 -18.32 -7.40
CA LYS A 76 13.76 -18.81 -8.58
C LYS A 76 15.18 -19.28 -8.27
N ASP A 77 15.88 -18.64 -7.34
CA ASP A 77 17.30 -18.86 -7.09
C ASP A 77 17.56 -20.08 -6.15
N TYR A 78 16.55 -20.61 -5.45
CA TYR A 78 16.72 -21.76 -4.55
C TYR A 78 16.48 -23.12 -5.21
N ASN A 79 17.47 -24.01 -5.06
CA ASN A 79 17.43 -25.40 -5.53
C ASN A 79 17.23 -26.43 -4.40
N ASN A 80 17.35 -26.03 -3.13
CA ASN A 80 17.10 -26.89 -1.97
C ASN A 80 15.58 -26.96 -1.68
N SER A 81 15.04 -28.16 -1.47
CA SER A 81 13.60 -28.38 -1.28
C SER A 81 13.02 -27.60 -0.09
N LYS A 82 13.72 -27.57 1.06
CA LYS A 82 13.20 -26.89 2.26
C LYS A 82 13.16 -25.37 2.13
N GLU A 83 14.20 -24.77 1.55
CA GLU A 83 14.28 -23.31 1.36
C GLU A 83 13.31 -22.86 0.27
N LYS A 84 13.14 -23.68 -0.76
CA LYS A 84 12.18 -23.43 -1.84
C LYS A 84 10.73 -23.45 -1.34
N ASP A 85 10.39 -24.34 -0.40
CA ASP A 85 9.05 -24.39 0.20
C ASP A 85 8.74 -23.08 0.95
N LEU A 86 9.67 -22.58 1.76
CA LEU A 86 9.49 -21.30 2.47
C LEU A 86 9.33 -20.11 1.51
N GLU A 87 10.17 -20.04 0.47
CA GLU A 87 10.07 -18.96 -0.50
C GLU A 87 8.80 -19.05 -1.37
N SER A 88 8.28 -20.26 -1.61
CA SER A 88 6.99 -20.44 -2.28
C SER A 88 5.84 -19.83 -1.46
N LEU A 89 5.87 -19.99 -0.13
CA LEU A 89 4.88 -19.38 0.77
C LEU A 89 5.01 -17.85 0.77
N ASN A 90 6.24 -17.32 0.78
CA ASN A 90 6.48 -15.89 0.69
C ASN A 90 5.96 -15.31 -0.63
N LEU A 91 6.16 -16.04 -1.74
CA LEU A 91 5.66 -15.65 -3.06
C LEU A 91 4.12 -15.59 -3.07
N ILE A 92 3.45 -16.63 -2.55
CA ILE A 92 1.99 -16.67 -2.41
C ILE A 92 1.50 -15.52 -1.53
N ALA A 93 2.14 -15.28 -0.38
CA ALA A 93 1.79 -14.19 0.51
C ALA A 93 1.91 -12.81 -0.20
N SER A 94 2.99 -12.57 -0.95
CA SER A 94 3.13 -11.33 -1.72
C SER A 94 2.11 -11.20 -2.85
N LEU A 95 1.68 -12.31 -3.45
CA LEU A 95 0.62 -12.29 -4.46
C LEU A 95 -0.72 -11.90 -3.84
N LEU A 96 -1.05 -12.44 -2.66
CA LEU A 96 -2.25 -12.07 -1.92
C LEU A 96 -2.24 -10.59 -1.53
N ILE A 97 -1.10 -10.09 -1.05
CA ILE A 97 -0.92 -8.66 -0.74
C ILE A 97 -1.12 -7.83 -2.01
N PHE A 98 -0.51 -8.21 -3.13
CA PHE A 98 -0.68 -7.50 -4.40
C PHE A 98 -2.15 -7.40 -4.83
N ILE A 99 -2.90 -8.51 -4.78
CA ILE A 99 -4.33 -8.52 -5.08
C ILE A 99 -5.09 -7.60 -4.10
N ALA A 100 -4.78 -7.67 -2.80
CA ALA A 100 -5.41 -6.81 -1.81
C ALA A 100 -5.17 -5.32 -2.12
N THR A 101 -3.95 -4.94 -2.53
CA THR A 101 -3.63 -3.54 -2.87
C THR A 101 -4.34 -3.03 -4.13
N ILE A 102 -4.62 -3.90 -5.10
CA ILE A 102 -5.44 -3.53 -6.26
C ILE A 102 -6.86 -3.18 -5.80
N ILE A 103 -7.43 -4.03 -4.92
CA ILE A 103 -8.77 -3.82 -4.37
C ILE A 103 -8.82 -2.52 -3.57
N THR A 104 -7.85 -2.28 -2.67
CA THR A 104 -7.85 -1.07 -1.84
C THR A 104 -7.64 0.21 -2.66
N LEU A 105 -6.78 0.16 -3.69
CA LEU A 105 -6.59 1.27 -4.61
C LEU A 105 -7.88 1.58 -5.39
N TYR A 106 -8.58 0.56 -5.90
CA TYR A 106 -9.86 0.75 -6.58
C TYR A 106 -10.90 1.37 -5.64
N THR A 107 -11.05 0.84 -4.43
CA THR A 107 -12.00 1.40 -3.45
C THR A 107 -11.65 2.83 -3.05
N ALA A 108 -10.36 3.16 -2.98
CA ALA A 108 -9.93 4.52 -2.65
C ALA A 108 -10.28 5.52 -3.76
N SER A 109 -10.06 5.15 -5.02
CA SER A 109 -10.48 5.98 -6.15
C SER A 109 -12.00 6.18 -6.19
N LYS A 110 -12.77 5.13 -5.88
CA LYS A 110 -14.24 5.21 -5.82
C LYS A 110 -14.75 6.08 -4.67
N GLU A 111 -14.16 5.97 -3.48
CA GLU A 111 -14.55 6.81 -2.32
C GLU A 111 -14.36 8.31 -2.62
N VAL A 112 -13.33 8.68 -3.40
CA VAL A 112 -13.10 10.06 -3.84
C VAL A 112 -14.15 10.50 -4.88
N GLU A 113 -14.44 9.68 -5.88
CA GLU A 113 -15.47 9.98 -6.89
C GLU A 113 -16.86 10.21 -6.25
N GLU A 114 -17.26 9.37 -5.30
CA GLU A 114 -18.53 9.49 -4.59
C GLU A 114 -18.57 10.69 -3.63
N GLY A 115 -17.44 10.99 -2.96
CA GLY A 115 -17.32 12.17 -2.10
C GLY A 115 -17.50 13.48 -2.86
N ASP A 116 -16.94 13.59 -4.07
CA ASP A 116 -17.12 14.74 -4.95
C ASP A 116 -18.56 14.84 -5.50
N PHE A 117 -19.23 13.70 -5.75
CA PHE A 117 -20.62 13.68 -6.21
C PHE A 117 -21.59 14.20 -5.13
N ILE A 118 -21.45 13.76 -3.87
CA ILE A 118 -22.32 14.18 -2.76
C ILE A 118 -22.18 15.67 -2.45
N LEU A 119 -20.99 16.26 -2.65
CA LEU A 119 -20.76 17.70 -2.41
C LEU A 119 -21.35 18.62 -3.50
N GLN A 120 -21.71 18.08 -4.68
CA GLN A 120 -22.28 18.87 -5.79
C GLN A 120 -23.82 18.87 -5.82
N THR A 121 -24.47 17.90 -5.16
CA THR A 121 -25.93 17.89 -4.99
C THR A 121 -26.28 18.52 -3.65
N PRO A 122 -26.79 19.77 -3.60
CA PRO A 122 -27.41 20.24 -2.37
C PRO A 122 -28.63 19.34 -2.14
N PHE A 123 -28.69 18.73 -0.97
CA PHE A 123 -29.89 18.02 -0.53
C PHE A 123 -31.08 18.98 -0.70
N ILE A 124 -32.01 18.60 -1.58
CA ILE A 124 -33.33 19.23 -1.73
C ILE A 124 -34.15 18.92 -0.48
#